data_AF-A0A0S7YT01-F1
#
_entry.id   AF-A0A0S7YT01-F1
#
_cell.length_a   1.000
_cell.length_b   1.000
_cell.length_c   1.000
_cell.angle_alpha   90.00
_cell.angle_beta   90.00
_cell.angle_gamma   90.00
#
_symmetry.space_group_name_H-M   'P 1'
#
loop_
_entity.id
_entity.type
_entity.pdbx_description
1 polymer ?
#
loop_
_entity_poly.entity_id
_entity_poly.type
_entity_poly.pdbx_seq_one_letter_code
_entity_poly.pdbx_strand_id
1 'polypeptide(L)'
;MTAPGRPDRSPFAALVLGWILPGAGHAYAGLWGKAALFFVLITALLVAGLVIGRGTVILVRAPSEGNEVRSELRLWYAAQVCAGGPAIALTPISQYMAAEGTIDWADPLHEMGTLYTAVAGFLNLLVMMDAYTRIAYPRRPQQEDQEEDA
;
A
#
# COMPACT_ATOMS: atom_id res chain seq x y z
N MET A 1 -36.03 -19.68 -15.39
CA MET A 1 -35.30 -20.07 -14.17
C MET A 1 -33.89 -19.48 -14.28
N THR A 2 -33.67 -18.31 -13.70
CA THR A 2 -32.35 -17.69 -13.61
C THR A 2 -31.63 -18.31 -12.41
N ALA A 3 -30.44 -18.87 -12.62
CA ALA A 3 -29.59 -19.30 -11.52
C ALA A 3 -29.38 -18.11 -10.55
N PRO A 4 -29.34 -18.31 -9.21
CA PRO A 4 -29.07 -17.23 -8.29
C PRO A 4 -27.68 -16.66 -8.60
N GLY A 5 -27.66 -15.52 -9.29
CA GLY A 5 -26.43 -14.81 -9.62
C GLY A 5 -25.69 -14.50 -8.33
N ARG A 6 -24.43 -14.92 -8.24
CA ARG A 6 -23.54 -14.40 -7.19
C ARG A 6 -23.62 -12.86 -7.26
N PRO A 7 -23.77 -12.15 -6.13
CA PRO A 7 -23.74 -10.70 -6.16
C PRO A 7 -22.44 -10.25 -6.81
N ASP A 8 -22.58 -9.42 -7.85
CA ASP A 8 -21.50 -8.83 -8.61
C ASP A 8 -20.65 -8.03 -7.62
N ARG A 9 -19.50 -8.57 -7.22
CA ARG A 9 -18.58 -7.87 -6.31
C ARG A 9 -18.09 -6.62 -7.04
N SER A 10 -18.17 -5.46 -6.39
CA SER A 10 -17.75 -4.22 -7.04
C SER A 10 -16.21 -4.11 -7.07
N PRO A 11 -15.58 -3.94 -8.24
CA PRO A 11 -14.12 -3.79 -8.33
C PRO A 11 -13.60 -2.60 -7.54
N PHE A 12 -14.37 -1.50 -7.50
CA PHE A 12 -14.02 -0.30 -6.73
C PHE A 12 -14.00 -0.54 -5.22
N ALA A 13 -14.88 -1.39 -4.68
CA ALA A 13 -14.82 -1.73 -3.27
C ALA A 13 -13.51 -2.44 -2.91
N ALA A 14 -12.97 -3.25 -3.83
CA ALA A 14 -11.69 -3.92 -3.61
C ALA A 14 -10.51 -2.94 -3.54
N LEU A 15 -10.53 -1.86 -4.34
CA LEU A 15 -9.55 -0.78 -4.26
C LEU A 15 -9.63 -0.07 -2.91
N VAL A 16 -10.83 0.37 -2.51
CA VAL A 16 -11.03 1.10 -1.25
C VAL A 16 -10.64 0.23 -0.05
N LEU A 17 -11.03 -1.04 -0.05
CA LEU A 17 -10.66 -1.98 1.02
C LEU A 17 -9.15 -2.20 1.06
N GLY A 18 -8.51 -2.44 -0.09
CA GLY A 18 -7.05 -2.60 -0.18
C GLY A 18 -6.27 -1.34 0.22
N TRP A 19 -6.85 -0.15 0.01
CA TRP A 19 -6.27 1.10 0.47
C TRP A 19 -6.42 1.30 1.97
N ILE A 20 -7.54 0.87 2.57
CA ILE A 20 -7.69 0.95 4.04
C ILE A 20 -6.73 -0.01 4.72
N LEU A 21 -6.66 -1.25 4.24
CA LEU A 21 -5.83 -2.29 4.81
C LEU A 21 -5.17 -3.12 3.70
N PRO A 22 -3.82 -3.23 3.69
CA PRO A 22 -3.12 -4.04 2.72
C PRO A 22 -3.68 -5.47 2.65
N GLY A 23 -3.95 -5.96 1.44
CA GLY A 23 -4.51 -7.31 1.22
C GLY A 23 -6.02 -7.45 1.44
N ALA A 24 -6.74 -6.46 1.96
CA ALA A 24 -8.19 -6.57 2.17
C ALA A 24 -9.00 -6.65 0.87
N GLY A 25 -8.50 -6.05 -0.23
CA GLY A 25 -9.09 -6.23 -1.56
C GLY A 25 -9.08 -7.69 -2.04
N HIS A 26 -8.02 -8.45 -1.73
CA HIS A 26 -7.93 -9.88 -2.03
C HIS A 26 -8.80 -10.73 -1.12
N ALA A 27 -8.95 -10.34 0.15
CA ALA A 27 -9.89 -10.98 1.06
C ALA A 27 -11.33 -10.82 0.55
N TYR A 28 -11.69 -9.63 0.05
CA TYR A 28 -12.98 -9.38 -0.60
C TYR A 28 -13.19 -10.23 -1.86
N ALA A 29 -12.13 -10.47 -2.64
CA ALA A 29 -12.16 -11.41 -3.76
C ALA A 29 -12.28 -12.90 -3.34
N GLY A 30 -12.11 -13.22 -2.05
CA GLY A 30 -12.10 -14.59 -1.50
C GLY A 30 -10.72 -15.27 -1.55
N LEU A 31 -9.65 -14.52 -1.83
CA LEU A 31 -8.28 -15.01 -2.00
C LEU A 31 -7.47 -14.80 -0.71
N TRP A 32 -7.85 -15.49 0.36
CA TRP A 32 -7.27 -15.33 1.70
C TRP A 32 -5.75 -15.53 1.78
N GLY A 33 -5.20 -16.48 1.02
CA GLY A 33 -3.75 -16.70 0.98
C GLY A 33 -2.98 -15.48 0.44
N LYS A 34 -3.51 -14.83 -0.62
CA LYS A 34 -2.91 -13.61 -1.17
C LYS A 34 -3.12 -12.41 -0.26
N ALA A 35 -4.30 -12.32 0.36
CA ALA A 35 -4.61 -11.28 1.34
C ALA A 35 -3.59 -11.29 2.50
N ALA A 36 -3.36 -12.45 3.10
CA ALA A 36 -2.41 -12.61 4.19
C ALA A 36 -0.97 -12.32 3.75
N LEU A 37 -0.56 -12.84 2.58
CA LEU A 37 0.78 -12.58 2.03
C LEU A 37 1.04 -11.09 1.84
N PHE A 38 0.15 -10.37 1.18
CA PHE A 38 0.33 -8.95 0.91
C PHE A 38 0.22 -8.10 2.18
N PHE A 39 -0.67 -8.48 3.10
CA PHE A 39 -0.74 -7.85 4.42
C PHE A 39 0.60 -7.96 5.14
N VAL A 40 1.14 -9.17 5.30
CA VAL A 40 2.42 -9.40 5.98
C VAL A 40 3.56 -8.67 5.28
N LEU A 41 3.66 -8.78 3.96
CA LEU A 41 4.75 -8.18 3.20
C LEU A 41 4.76 -6.64 3.30
N ILE A 42 3.62 -6.00 3.05
CA ILE A 42 3.51 -4.54 3.03
C ILE A 42 3.67 -3.98 4.44
N THR A 43 3.01 -4.59 5.44
CA THR A 43 3.13 -4.16 6.82
C THR A 43 4.55 -4.37 7.34
N ALA A 44 5.22 -5.49 7.03
CA ALA A 44 6.60 -5.71 7.42
C ALA A 44 7.54 -4.68 6.79
N LEU A 45 7.36 -4.34 5.51
CA LEU A 45 8.19 -3.34 4.84
C LEU A 45 7.98 -1.94 5.41
N LEU A 46 6.74 -1.58 5.73
CA LEU A 46 6.40 -0.32 6.39
C LEU A 46 7.02 -0.22 7.78
N VAL A 47 6.89 -1.28 8.59
CA VAL A 47 7.48 -1.34 9.94
C VAL A 47 9.00 -1.33 9.86
N ALA A 48 9.61 -2.07 8.93
CA ALA A 48 11.06 -2.05 8.74
C ALA A 48 11.55 -0.64 8.39
N GLY A 49 10.88 0.05 7.46
CA GLY A 49 11.22 1.43 7.11
C GLY A 49 11.11 2.39 8.29
N LEU A 50 10.05 2.25 9.11
CA LEU A 50 9.91 3.03 10.35
C LEU A 50 11.01 2.72 11.36
N VAL A 51 11.35 1.45 11.59
CA VAL A 51 12.40 1.07 12.55
C VAL A 51 13.77 1.58 12.09
N ILE A 52 14.11 1.41 10.81
CA ILE A 52 15.37 1.88 10.23
C ILE A 52 15.47 3.40 10.34
N GLY A 53 14.41 4.10 9.94
CA GLY A 53 14.34 5.56 10.00
C GLY A 53 13.98 6.13 11.37
N ARG A 54 14.09 5.34 12.45
CA ARG A 54 13.80 5.75 13.85
C ARG A 54 12.42 6.38 14.05
N GLY A 55 11.50 6.03 13.16
CA GLY A 55 10.11 6.44 13.14
C GLY A 55 9.86 7.87 12.64
N THR A 56 10.87 8.56 12.08
CA THR A 56 10.73 9.95 11.60
C THR A 56 10.63 10.06 10.08
N VAL A 57 10.25 9.00 9.36
CA VAL A 57 10.32 8.94 7.88
C VAL A 57 9.02 9.23 7.14
N ILE A 58 7.88 9.16 7.82
CA ILE A 58 6.58 9.46 7.22
C ILE A 58 6.22 10.89 7.58
N LEU A 59 6.54 11.85 6.71
CA LEU A 59 6.43 13.26 7.03
C LEU A 59 5.58 14.06 6.03
N VAL A 60 4.63 14.84 6.52
CA VAL A 60 3.83 15.81 5.71
C VAL A 60 4.47 17.19 5.66
N ARG A 61 5.17 17.56 6.74
CA ARG A 61 5.77 18.88 6.92
C ARG A 61 7.14 18.73 7.56
N ALA A 62 8.14 19.35 6.95
CA ALA A 62 9.47 19.51 7.53
C ALA A 62 9.40 20.52 8.70
N PRO A 63 9.95 20.20 9.89
CA PRO A 63 9.91 21.08 11.07
C PRO A 63 10.66 22.41 10.90
N SER A 64 11.77 22.45 10.15
CA SER A 64 12.66 23.62 10.11
C SER A 64 13.46 23.76 8.79
N GLU A 65 12.86 23.45 7.64
CA GLU A 65 13.57 23.45 6.34
C GLU A 65 12.89 24.35 5.27
N GLY A 66 13.68 24.76 4.27
CA GLY A 66 13.28 25.65 3.17
C GLY A 66 12.27 25.03 2.18
N ASN A 67 11.90 25.79 1.14
CA ASN A 67 10.85 25.39 0.18
C ASN A 67 11.22 24.16 -0.68
N GLU A 68 12.51 23.93 -0.95
CA GLU A 68 12.98 22.81 -1.79
C GLU A 68 12.73 21.46 -1.12
N VAL A 69 13.18 21.29 0.12
CA VAL A 69 12.95 20.08 0.95
C VAL A 69 11.45 19.79 1.11
N ARG A 70 10.61 20.83 1.23
CA ARG A 70 9.15 20.67 1.31
C ARG A 70 8.55 20.06 0.04
N SER A 71 9.15 20.28 -1.12
CA SER A 71 8.67 19.76 -2.39
C SER A 71 8.99 18.27 -2.56
N GLU A 72 10.20 17.88 -2.19
CA GLU A 72 10.65 16.48 -2.19
C GLU A 72 9.85 15.66 -1.18
N LEU A 73 9.68 16.18 0.04
CA LEU A 73 8.91 15.53 1.09
C LEU A 73 7.47 15.22 0.64
N ARG A 74 6.84 16.11 -0.13
CA ARG A 74 5.49 15.87 -0.67
C ARG A 74 5.46 14.69 -1.65
N LEU A 75 6.49 14.52 -2.47
CA LEU A 75 6.59 13.41 -3.41
C LEU A 75 6.79 12.08 -2.66
N TRP A 76 7.69 12.06 -1.68
CA TRP A 76 7.89 10.90 -0.81
C TRP A 76 6.63 10.54 -0.04
N TYR A 77 5.97 11.53 0.57
CA TYR A 77 4.73 11.32 1.31
C TYR A 77 3.59 10.85 0.42
N ALA A 78 3.49 11.36 -0.82
CA ALA A 78 2.48 10.88 -1.77
C ALA A 78 2.62 9.38 -2.06
N ALA A 79 3.85 8.88 -2.20
CA ALA A 79 4.11 7.45 -2.34
C ALA A 79 3.72 6.67 -1.07
N GLN A 80 4.08 7.17 0.12
CA GLN A 80 3.78 6.52 1.39
C GLN A 80 2.27 6.45 1.67
N VAL A 81 1.48 7.46 1.27
CA VAL A 81 0.02 7.45 1.38
C VAL A 81 -0.62 6.32 0.56
N CYS A 82 0.04 5.84 -0.49
CA CYS A 82 -0.43 4.65 -1.21
C CYS A 82 -0.37 3.37 -0.36
N ALA A 83 0.45 3.32 0.70
CA ALA A 83 0.43 2.22 1.68
C ALA A 83 -0.86 2.22 2.52
N GLY A 84 -1.65 3.30 2.42
CA GLY A 84 -3.03 3.31 2.85
C GLY A 84 -3.25 3.78 4.27
N GLY A 85 -4.31 3.23 4.88
CA GLY A 85 -4.70 3.51 6.27
C GLY A 85 -3.54 3.44 7.27
N PRO A 86 -2.65 2.41 7.23
CA PRO A 86 -1.52 2.31 8.14
C PRO A 86 -0.55 3.50 8.06
N ALA A 87 -0.18 3.94 6.84
CA ALA A 87 0.75 5.07 6.70
C ALA A 87 0.15 6.37 7.24
N ILE A 88 -1.13 6.64 6.91
CA ILE A 88 -1.84 7.83 7.41
C ILE A 88 -1.93 7.82 8.95
N ALA A 89 -2.22 6.67 9.55
CA ALA A 89 -2.30 6.53 10.99
C ALA A 89 -0.95 6.75 11.69
N LEU A 90 0.16 6.41 11.00
CA LEU A 90 1.52 6.54 11.53
C LEU A 90 2.12 7.94 11.30
N THR A 91 1.63 8.70 10.31
CA THR A 91 2.04 10.08 10.04
C THR A 91 2.07 10.97 11.30
N PRO A 92 1.01 11.11 12.12
CA PRO A 92 1.07 12.00 13.28
C PRO A 92 2.13 11.58 14.29
N ILE A 93 2.37 10.27 14.45
CA ILE A 93 3.39 9.73 15.36
C ILE A 93 4.79 10.09 14.82
N SER A 94 5.01 9.90 13.53
CA SER A 94 6.26 10.25 12.86
C SER A 94 6.54 11.75 12.92
N GLN A 95 5.51 12.59 12.72
CA GLN A 95 5.59 14.04 12.87
C GLN A 95 5.92 14.49 14.28
N TYR A 96 5.32 13.85 15.28
CA TYR A 96 5.58 14.15 16.68
C TYR A 96 7.03 13.83 17.05
N MET A 97 7.50 12.62 16.70
CA MET A 97 8.90 12.23 16.97
C MET A 97 9.90 13.12 16.22
N ALA A 98 9.56 13.53 15.00
CA ALA A 98 10.33 14.48 14.20
C ALA A 98 10.39 15.90 14.78
N ALA A 99 9.39 16.30 15.57
CA ALA A 99 9.35 17.62 16.20
C ALA A 99 10.13 17.65 17.51
N GLU A 100 10.19 16.53 18.24
CA GLU A 100 10.92 16.41 19.50
C GLU A 100 12.40 16.06 19.31
N GLY A 101 12.74 15.32 18.26
CA GLY A 101 14.12 15.02 17.88
C GLY A 101 14.65 15.99 16.82
N THR A 102 15.95 16.25 16.82
CA THR A 102 16.63 16.78 15.63
C THR A 102 16.69 15.66 14.59
N ILE A 103 15.90 15.78 13.52
CA ILE A 103 16.08 14.93 12.34
C ILE A 103 17.42 15.30 11.72
N ASP A 104 18.33 14.33 11.66
CA ASP A 104 19.49 14.44 10.79
C ASP A 104 19.08 13.98 9.39
N TRP A 105 18.77 14.94 8.53
CA TRP A 105 18.34 14.67 7.15
C TRP A 105 19.44 14.00 6.31
N ALA A 106 20.70 14.12 6.73
CA ALA A 106 21.83 13.48 6.06
C ALA A 106 22.13 12.08 6.60
N ASP A 107 21.39 11.59 7.60
CA ASP A 107 21.55 10.23 8.12
C ASP A 107 21.09 9.22 7.06
N PRO A 108 21.99 8.34 6.56
CA PRO A 108 21.62 7.31 5.59
C PRO A 108 20.48 6.40 6.08
N LEU A 109 20.33 6.20 7.39
CA LEU A 109 19.23 5.40 7.93
C LEU A 109 17.87 6.08 7.71
N HIS A 110 17.82 7.40 7.77
CA HIS A 110 16.59 8.16 7.51
C HIS A 110 16.19 8.06 6.03
N GLU A 111 17.15 8.23 5.11
CA GLU A 111 16.90 8.07 3.66
C GLU A 111 16.44 6.65 3.34
N MET A 112 17.10 5.63 3.89
CA MET A 112 16.74 4.22 3.69
C MET A 112 15.33 3.93 4.24
N GLY A 113 14.99 4.43 5.42
CA GLY A 113 13.64 4.26 5.97
C GLY A 113 12.56 4.95 5.12
N THR A 114 12.85 6.13 4.57
CA THR A 114 11.97 6.85 3.63
C THR A 114 11.76 6.04 2.35
N LEU A 115 12.82 5.45 1.79
CA LEU A 115 12.73 4.57 0.63
C LEU A 115 11.89 3.32 0.89
N TYR A 116 12.10 2.64 2.02
CA TYR A 116 11.33 1.43 2.37
C TYR A 116 9.84 1.70 2.50
N THR A 117 9.46 2.80 3.16
CA THR A 117 8.06 3.18 3.33
C THR A 117 7.42 3.65 2.02
N ALA A 118 8.18 4.34 1.15
CA ALA A 118 7.71 4.71 -0.18
C ALA A 118 7.50 3.48 -1.09
N VAL A 119 8.44 2.54 -1.09
CA VAL A 119 8.32 1.27 -1.82
C VAL A 119 7.15 0.45 -1.31
N ALA A 120 6.91 0.40 0.01
CA ALA A 120 5.73 -0.24 0.58
C ALA A 120 4.43 0.36 0.02
N GLY A 121 4.38 1.68 -0.14
CA GLY A 121 3.23 2.35 -0.72
C GLY A 121 3.01 2.05 -2.19
N PHE A 122 4.06 2.07 -3.01
CA PHE A 122 3.96 1.67 -4.41
C PHE A 122 3.57 0.20 -4.58
N LEU A 123 4.10 -0.69 -3.75
CA LEU A 123 3.70 -2.11 -3.75
C LEU A 123 2.23 -2.26 -3.38
N ASN A 124 1.73 -1.51 -2.39
CA ASN A 124 0.31 -1.55 -2.05
C ASN A 124 -0.56 -1.05 -3.21
N LEU A 125 -0.12 -0.04 -3.96
CA LEU A 125 -0.81 0.42 -5.17
C LEU A 125 -0.93 -0.69 -6.23
N LEU A 126 0.15 -1.43 -6.47
CA LEU A 126 0.14 -2.57 -7.40
C LEU A 126 -0.76 -3.70 -6.91
N VAL A 127 -0.76 -3.99 -5.60
CA VAL A 127 -1.63 -4.99 -4.98
C VAL A 127 -3.10 -4.60 -5.11
N MET A 128 -3.45 -3.33 -4.87
CA MET A 128 -4.81 -2.82 -5.09
C MET A 128 -5.24 -3.02 -6.55
N MET A 129 -4.36 -2.72 -7.52
CA MET A 129 -4.64 -2.92 -8.94
C MET A 129 -4.80 -4.40 -9.32
N ASP A 130 -4.01 -5.31 -8.74
CA ASP A 130 -4.20 -6.76 -8.90
C ASP A 130 -5.55 -7.22 -8.32
N ALA A 131 -5.98 -6.69 -7.17
CA ALA A 131 -7.30 -7.00 -6.61
C ALA A 131 -8.44 -6.49 -7.51
N TYR A 132 -8.32 -5.27 -8.03
CA TYR A 132 -9.28 -4.68 -8.95
C TYR A 132 -9.44 -5.50 -10.23
N THR A 133 -8.34 -5.82 -10.90
CA THR A 133 -8.37 -6.55 -12.18
C THR A 133 -8.96 -7.95 -12.03
N ARG A 134 -8.74 -8.62 -10.89
CA ARG A 134 -9.33 -9.93 -10.60
C ARG A 134 -10.85 -9.92 -10.51
N ILE A 135 -11.43 -8.85 -9.99
CA ILE A 135 -12.87 -8.71 -9.85
C ILE A 135 -13.49 -8.13 -11.13
N ALA A 136 -12.81 -7.16 -11.75
CA ALA A 136 -13.25 -6.55 -13.00
C ALA A 136 -13.21 -7.51 -14.20
N TYR A 137 -12.22 -8.42 -14.23
CA TYR A 137 -12.03 -9.41 -15.28
C TYR A 137 -11.88 -10.80 -14.68
N PRO A 138 -12.98 -11.42 -14.19
CA PRO A 138 -12.93 -12.79 -13.72
C PRO A 138 -12.42 -13.70 -14.84
N ARG A 139 -11.40 -14.52 -14.59
CA ARG A 139 -10.91 -15.47 -15.59
C ARG A 139 -12.07 -16.36 -16.04
N ARG A 140 -12.39 -16.37 -17.33
CA ARG A 140 -13.24 -17.41 -17.92
C ARG A 140 -12.52 -18.75 -17.76
N PRO A 141 -13.23 -19.83 -17.36
CA PRO A 141 -12.69 -21.17 -17.49
C PRO A 141 -12.25 -21.37 -18.95
N GLN A 142 -11.02 -21.81 -19.18
CA GLN A 142 -10.55 -22.24 -20.50
C GLN A 142 -11.57 -23.23 -21.08
N GLN A 143 -12.19 -22.85 -22.19
CA GLN A 143 -13.12 -23.69 -22.95
C GLN A 143 -12.50 -24.17 -24.27
N GLU A 144 -11.21 -23.94 -24.50
CA GLU A 144 -10.54 -24.28 -25.77
C GLU A 144 -9.60 -25.49 -25.70
N ASP A 145 -9.36 -26.09 -24.51
CA ASP A 145 -8.71 -27.41 -24.42
C ASP A 145 -9.64 -28.54 -24.95
N GLN A 146 -10.79 -28.21 -25.55
CA GLN A 146 -11.78 -29.15 -26.09
C GLN A 146 -12.07 -28.98 -27.58
N GLU A 147 -11.55 -27.94 -28.27
CA GLU A 147 -11.69 -27.83 -29.73
C GLU A 147 -10.46 -28.37 -30.50
N GLU A 148 -9.33 -28.60 -29.83
CA GLU A 148 -8.18 -29.31 -30.44
C GLU A 148 -8.35 -30.85 -30.47
N ASP A 149 -9.33 -31.39 -29.74
CA ASP A 149 -9.61 -32.84 -29.64
C ASP A 149 -10.97 -33.25 -30.30
N ALA A 150 -11.61 -32.37 -31.09
CA ALA A 150 -12.93 -32.60 -31.72
C ALA A 150 -12.90 -32.63 -33.26
#